data_AF-A0A3N5PEG2-F1
#
_entry.id   AF-A0A3N5PEG2-F1
#
_cell.length_a   1.000
_cell.length_b   1.000
_cell.length_c   1.000
_cell.angle_alpha   90.00
_cell.angle_beta   90.00
_cell.angle_gamma   90.00
#
_symmetry.space_group_name_H-M   'P 1'
#
loop_
_entity.id
_entity.type
_entity.pdbx_description
1 polymer ?
#
loop_
_entity_poly.entity_id
_entity_poly.type
_entity_poly.pdbx_seq_one_letter_code
_entity_poly.pdbx_strand_id
1 'polypeptide(L)'
;MNRLETSLIAAATVAALGTSLAAQAPDVTVADDLTSVIALQGQACGKVVSATQQSENDYVAICEDGHRYRIFVNEDGRVIVRKLER
;
A
#
# COMPACT_ATOMS: atom_id res chain seq x y z
N MET A 1 -34.69 3.51 -63.60
CA MET A 1 -35.41 3.28 -62.34
C MET A 1 -34.47 3.66 -61.21
N ASN A 2 -34.54 4.90 -60.76
CA ASN A 2 -33.75 5.44 -59.64
C ASN A 2 -34.74 6.11 -58.70
N ARG A 3 -34.86 5.61 -57.46
CA ARG A 3 -35.31 6.43 -56.32
C ARG A 3 -34.51 6.03 -55.09
N LEU A 4 -33.69 6.99 -54.66
CA LEU A 4 -32.95 7.05 -53.41
C LEU A 4 -33.94 6.96 -52.24
N GLU A 5 -33.72 6.01 -51.33
CA GLU A 5 -34.34 6.02 -50.00
C GLU A 5 -33.26 6.34 -48.97
N THR A 6 -33.01 7.64 -48.78
CA THR A 6 -32.21 8.15 -47.67
C THR A 6 -33.03 8.10 -46.39
N SER A 7 -32.95 6.98 -45.68
CA SER A 7 -33.46 6.87 -44.32
C SER A 7 -32.50 7.57 -43.37
N LEU A 8 -32.85 8.78 -42.94
CA LEU A 8 -32.06 9.56 -41.98
C LEU A 8 -32.30 9.01 -40.56
N ILE A 9 -31.45 8.08 -40.12
CA ILE A 9 -31.47 7.60 -38.74
C ILE A 9 -30.89 8.71 -37.85
N ALA A 10 -31.75 9.35 -37.05
CA ALA A 10 -31.35 10.30 -36.03
C ALA A 10 -30.52 9.58 -34.96
N ALA A 11 -29.19 9.68 -35.04
CA ALA A 11 -28.29 9.16 -34.03
C ALA A 11 -28.38 10.05 -32.77
N ALA A 12 -29.17 9.62 -31.80
CA ALA A 12 -29.19 10.21 -30.46
C ALA A 12 -27.86 9.88 -29.77
N THR A 13 -26.92 10.83 -29.76
CA THR A 13 -25.67 10.74 -29.00
C THR A 13 -25.98 10.88 -27.52
N VAL A 14 -26.08 9.75 -26.81
CA VAL A 14 -26.14 9.70 -25.34
C VAL A 14 -24.74 10.05 -24.82
N ALA A 15 -24.55 11.32 -24.45
CA ALA A 15 -23.35 11.75 -23.73
C ALA A 15 -23.40 11.20 -22.29
N ALA A 16 -22.77 10.05 -22.07
CA ALA A 16 -22.57 9.51 -20.74
C ALA A 16 -21.61 10.44 -19.97
N LEU A 17 -22.16 11.21 -19.03
CA LEU A 17 -21.40 11.94 -18.01
C LEU A 17 -20.74 10.92 -17.08
N GLY A 18 -19.57 10.43 -17.47
CA GLY A 18 -18.71 9.64 -16.60
C GLY A 18 -18.10 10.53 -15.53
N THR A 19 -18.75 10.65 -14.39
CA THR A 19 -18.08 11.14 -13.16
C THR A 19 -17.11 10.06 -12.71
N SER A 20 -15.86 10.17 -13.13
CA SER A 20 -14.76 9.36 -12.62
C SER A 20 -14.57 9.67 -11.14
N LEU A 21 -15.11 8.81 -10.27
CA LEU A 21 -14.73 8.77 -8.85
C LEU A 21 -13.27 8.30 -8.78
N ALA A 22 -12.34 9.25 -8.75
CA ALA A 22 -10.96 8.98 -8.37
C ALA A 22 -10.94 8.68 -6.86
N ALA A 23 -11.03 7.40 -6.49
CA ALA A 23 -10.73 6.97 -5.14
C ALA A 23 -9.23 7.17 -4.90
N GLN A 24 -8.88 8.06 -3.96
CA GLN A 24 -7.50 8.24 -3.51
C GLN A 24 -7.20 7.10 -2.53
N ALA A 25 -6.24 6.24 -2.88
CA ALA A 25 -5.75 5.23 -1.94
C ALA A 25 -5.13 5.94 -0.72
N PRO A 26 -5.28 5.40 0.50
CA PRO A 26 -4.60 5.95 1.66
C PRO A 26 -3.08 5.90 1.44
N ASP A 27 -2.39 6.95 1.89
CA ASP A 27 -0.93 7.01 1.87
C ASP A 27 -0.39 5.93 2.82
N VAL A 28 0.39 4.99 2.28
CA VAL A 28 1.00 3.90 3.06
C VAL A 28 2.33 4.36 3.61
N THR A 29 2.50 4.27 4.93
CA THR A 29 3.74 4.71 5.58
C THR A 29 4.68 3.54 5.80
N VAL A 30 5.98 3.83 5.93
CA VAL A 30 6.98 2.82 6.34
C VAL A 30 6.59 2.14 7.66
N ALA A 31 5.93 2.86 8.58
CA ALA A 31 5.46 2.27 9.82
C ALA A 31 4.37 1.21 9.60
N ASP A 32 3.48 1.39 8.62
CA ASP A 32 2.44 0.42 8.27
C ASP A 32 3.04 -0.86 7.68
N ASP A 33 4.03 -0.72 6.80
CA ASP A 33 4.78 -1.84 6.22
C ASP A 33 5.55 -2.62 7.30
N LEU A 34 6.28 -1.91 8.18
CA LEU A 34 7.01 -2.54 9.28
C LEU A 34 6.07 -3.24 10.26
N THR A 35 4.90 -2.67 10.54
CA THR A 35 3.86 -3.33 11.35
C THR A 35 3.48 -4.68 10.74
N SER A 36 3.22 -4.69 9.43
CA SER A 36 2.86 -5.91 8.68
C SER A 36 3.99 -6.94 8.70
N VAL A 37 5.24 -6.51 8.47
CA VAL A 37 6.43 -7.40 8.51
C VAL A 37 6.63 -8.03 9.88
N ILE A 38 6.50 -7.26 10.96
CA ILE A 38 6.63 -7.76 12.34
C ILE A 38 5.54 -8.79 12.64
N ALA A 39 4.29 -8.52 12.23
CA ALA A 39 3.17 -9.43 12.41
C ALA A 39 3.33 -10.73 11.59
N LEU A 40 3.81 -10.64 10.35
CA LEU A 40 4.09 -11.81 9.50
C LEU A 40 5.16 -12.74 10.10
N GLN A 41 6.05 -12.20 10.94
CA GLN A 41 7.05 -12.96 11.69
C GLN A 41 6.54 -13.45 13.06
N GLY A 42 5.24 -13.31 13.34
CA GLY A 42 4.59 -13.79 14.55
C GLY A 42 4.93 -13.00 15.81
N GLN A 43 5.46 -11.78 15.69
CA GLN A 43 5.80 -10.94 16.83
C GLN A 43 4.63 -10.03 17.23
N ALA A 44 4.47 -9.80 18.54
CA ALA A 44 3.48 -8.86 19.06
C ALA A 44 3.98 -7.41 18.94
N CYS A 45 3.17 -6.53 18.36
CA CYS A 45 3.48 -5.11 18.20
C CYS A 45 2.22 -4.23 18.19
N GLY A 46 1.08 -4.77 17.70
CA GLY A 46 -0.12 -3.98 17.45
C GLY A 46 0.13 -3.02 16.29
N LYS A 47 0.70 -1.85 16.60
CA LYS A 47 1.08 -0.82 15.64
C LYS A 47 2.49 -0.28 15.93
N VAL A 48 3.30 -0.12 14.88
CA VAL A 48 4.55 0.66 14.94
C VAL A 48 4.20 2.15 15.06
N VAL A 49 4.67 2.80 16.13
CA VAL A 49 4.46 4.24 16.38
C VAL A 49 5.70 5.07 16.08
N SER A 50 6.87 4.44 15.95
CA SER A 50 8.11 5.08 15.54
C SER A 50 8.97 4.11 14.74
N ALA A 51 9.53 4.57 13.63
CA ALA A 51 10.47 3.83 12.81
C ALA A 51 11.69 4.71 12.50
N THR A 52 12.87 4.24 12.87
CA THR A 52 14.14 4.94 12.62
C THR A 52 15.01 4.09 11.72
N GLN A 53 15.24 4.58 10.50
CA GLN A 53 16.18 3.96 9.58
C GLN A 53 17.61 4.04 10.13
N GLN A 54 18.30 2.90 10.16
CA GLN A 54 19.71 2.80 10.55
C GLN A 54 20.62 2.78 9.32
N SER A 55 20.20 2.08 8.26
CA SER A 55 20.84 2.04 6.95
C SER A 55 19.82 1.64 5.88
N GLU A 56 20.28 1.42 4.65
CA GLU A 56 19.43 0.83 3.60
C GLU A 56 18.87 -0.52 4.09
N ASN A 57 17.55 -0.70 3.98
CA ASN A 57 16.84 -1.91 4.41
C ASN A 57 17.07 -2.33 5.88
N ASP A 58 17.44 -1.40 6.78
CA ASP A 58 17.59 -1.65 8.22
C ASP A 58 16.90 -0.57 9.05
N TYR A 59 15.96 -1.00 9.89
CA TYR A 59 15.10 -0.13 10.69
C TYR A 59 15.05 -0.59 12.14
N VAL A 60 15.00 0.37 13.06
CA VAL A 60 14.58 0.14 14.44
C VAL A 60 13.16 0.68 14.60
N ALA A 61 12.23 -0.21 14.90
CA ALA A 61 10.83 0.11 15.15
C ALA A 61 10.51 0.07 16.65
N ILE A 62 9.64 0.99 17.07
CA ILE A 62 9.02 1.02 18.40
C ILE A 62 7.53 0.84 18.23
N CYS A 63 6.98 -0.16 18.90
CA CYS A 63 5.57 -0.51 18.91
C CYS A 63 4.81 0.28 19.99
N GLU A 64 3.50 0.40 19.85
CA GLU A 64 2.63 1.09 20.82
C GLU A 64 2.67 0.47 22.23
N ASP A 65 2.92 -0.83 22.30
CA ASP A 65 3.11 -1.59 23.55
C ASP A 65 4.52 -1.40 24.17
N GLY A 66 5.38 -0.62 23.51
CA GLY A 66 6.74 -0.32 23.93
C GLY A 66 7.78 -1.38 23.53
N HIS A 67 7.37 -2.47 22.86
CA HIS A 67 8.33 -3.42 22.28
C HIS A 67 9.17 -2.75 21.19
N ARG A 68 10.43 -3.17 21.10
CA ARG A 68 11.39 -2.65 20.14
C ARG A 68 11.92 -3.78 19.27
N TYR A 69 11.98 -3.53 17.97
CA TYR A 69 12.43 -4.51 16.99
C TYR A 69 13.46 -3.86 16.07
N ARG A 70 14.50 -4.61 15.70
CA ARG A 70 15.33 -4.30 14.53
C ARG A 70 14.87 -5.17 13.38
N ILE A 71 14.59 -4.54 12.25
CA ILE A 71 14.11 -5.18 11.02
C ILE A 71 15.15 -4.91 9.95
N PHE A 72 15.79 -5.96 9.43
CA PHE A 72 16.84 -5.81 8.43
C PHE A 72 16.85 -6.96 7.43
N VAL A 73 17.43 -6.73 6.25
CA VAL A 73 17.69 -7.80 5.26
C VAL A 73 19.07 -8.42 5.54
N ASN A 74 19.14 -9.74 5.68
CA ASN A 74 20.40 -10.45 5.86
C ASN A 74 21.12 -10.75 4.53
N GLU A 75 22.28 -11.38 4.59
CA GLU A 75 23.11 -11.73 3.42
C GLU A 75 22.42 -12.70 2.45
N ASP A 76 21.44 -13.49 2.92
CA ASP A 76 20.62 -14.38 2.09
C ASP A 76 19.45 -13.66 1.40
N GLY A 77 19.32 -12.34 1.57
CA GLY A 77 18.20 -11.55 1.05
C GLY A 77 16.89 -11.75 1.82
N ARG A 78 16.95 -12.25 3.06
CA ARG A 78 15.75 -12.49 3.91
C ARG A 78 15.54 -11.38 4.90
N VAL A 79 14.27 -11.03 5.13
CA VAL A 79 13.88 -10.07 6.17
C VAL A 79 13.93 -10.74 7.54
N ILE A 80 14.76 -10.20 8.43
CA ILE A 80 14.92 -10.64 9.80
C ILE A 80 14.27 -9.62 10.73
N VAL A 81 13.43 -10.11 11.65
CA VAL A 81 12.86 -9.31 12.75
C VAL A 81 13.48 -9.80 14.04
N ARG A 82 14.28 -8.94 14.68
CA ARG A 82 14.96 -9.24 15.96
C ARG A 82 14.39 -8.36 17.05
N LYS A 83 13.85 -8.98 18.11
CA LYS A 83 13.45 -8.25 19.32
C LYS A 83 14.69 -7.67 20.00
N LEU A 84 14.60 -6.41 20.41
CA LEU A 84 15.64 -5.71 21.15
C LEU A 84 15.25 -5.72 22.63
N GLU A 85 15.95 -6.52 23.43
CA GLU A 85 15.82 -6.47 24.89
C GLU A 85 16.39 -5.13 25.39
N ARG A 86 15.75 -4.58 26.43
CA ARG A 86 16.21 -3.35 27.09
C ARG A 86 17.43 -3.59 27.96
#